data_AF-A0A436FZN2-F1
#
_entry.id   AF-A0A436FZN2-F1
#
_cell.length_a   1.000
_cell.length_b   1.000
_cell.length_c   1.000
_cell.angle_alpha   90.00
_cell.angle_beta   90.00
_cell.angle_gamma   90.00
#
_symmetry.space_group_name_H-M   'P 1'
#
loop_
_entity.id
_entity.type
_entity.pdbx_description
1 polymer ?
#
loop_
_entity_poly.entity_id
_entity_poly.type
_entity_poly.pdbx_seq_one_letter_code
_entity_poly.pdbx_strand_id
1 'polypeptide(L)'
;MNTQAIGGAPERGKSFAHVAEASWGKGLSTLLRIVRMTLRHPWQVAITIVSTFIAATLQLFIPRLLGRAIDQAQGVMAAGAGAAAEQALWNTALTLLVVSILRGLFTMAQNYYGEAVGHRTGYELRLAFYEKIQRLSFAYHDRVHTGDLITLGLLDLDGVRMFFSTGILRVVLLGVLIGVGAYLLVSTDPVLGLLSLSFVPFVAWRSSVTQLKLRSTWLTLQERLSVLSRVMDENLGGIRVVRAFAAQRHELEKFDRAKRDALDLANQRVDIRVANTSAMNFSFLAAMGLVLWFGGQKVIAGQISVGTLAQFLTFMTILQMPVRQLGLMVNSFARASTCGTRLFE
;
A
#
# COMPACT_ATOMS: atom_id res chain seq x y z
N MET A 1 -50.33 -31.03 -28.56
CA MET A 1 -49.68 -31.52 -27.32
C MET A 1 -48.35 -30.81 -27.20
N ASN A 2 -48.14 -30.17 -26.05
CA ASN A 2 -47.20 -29.09 -25.82
C ASN A 2 -45.85 -29.68 -25.35
N THR A 3 -44.75 -29.38 -26.07
CA THR A 3 -43.39 -29.75 -25.65
C THR A 3 -42.73 -28.51 -25.07
N GLN A 4 -42.74 -28.39 -23.74
CA GLN A 4 -42.02 -27.33 -23.02
C GLN A 4 -40.63 -27.79 -22.57
N ALA A 5 -39.65 -26.96 -22.91
CA ALA A 5 -38.51 -26.51 -22.11
C ALA A 5 -37.55 -27.55 -21.49
N ILE A 6 -36.30 -27.55 -22.00
CA ILE A 6 -35.12 -27.65 -21.13
C ILE A 6 -34.24 -26.45 -21.46
N GLY A 7 -34.11 -25.58 -20.45
CA GLY A 7 -33.52 -24.25 -20.52
C GLY A 7 -32.01 -24.25 -20.75
N GLY A 8 -31.56 -23.15 -21.36
CA GLY A 8 -30.19 -22.89 -21.77
C GLY A 8 -29.19 -22.83 -20.61
N ALA A 9 -27.94 -23.11 -20.99
CA ALA A 9 -26.76 -22.96 -20.15
C ALA A 9 -26.67 -21.56 -19.54
N PRO A 10 -26.19 -21.41 -18.29
CA PRO A 10 -26.04 -20.10 -17.67
C PRO A 10 -25.01 -19.28 -18.45
N GLU A 11 -25.44 -18.11 -18.93
CA GLU A 11 -24.59 -17.14 -19.63
C GLU A 11 -23.36 -16.79 -18.77
N ARG A 12 -22.18 -17.23 -19.19
CA ARG A 12 -20.86 -16.94 -18.57
C ARG A 12 -20.45 -15.46 -18.58
N GLY A 13 -21.34 -14.54 -18.96
CA GLY A 13 -21.07 -13.11 -19.08
C GLY A 13 -21.50 -12.22 -17.90
N LYS A 14 -22.32 -12.73 -16.96
CA LYS A 14 -22.94 -11.87 -15.91
C LYS A 14 -22.12 -11.68 -14.63
N SER A 15 -20.99 -12.38 -14.47
CA SER A 15 -20.13 -12.21 -13.28
C SER A 15 -19.47 -10.81 -13.20
N PHE A 16 -19.32 -10.14 -14.35
CA PHE A 16 -18.62 -8.84 -14.42
C PHE A 16 -19.52 -7.62 -14.66
N ALA A 17 -20.83 -7.80 -14.89
CA ALA A 17 -21.76 -6.68 -15.06
C ALA A 17 -21.83 -5.80 -13.79
N HIS A 18 -21.70 -6.40 -12.61
CA HIS A 18 -21.67 -5.69 -11.33
C HIS A 18 -20.35 -4.95 -11.03
N VAL A 19 -19.28 -5.21 -11.79
CA VAL A 19 -18.01 -4.47 -11.67
C VAL A 19 -18.06 -3.14 -12.42
N ALA A 20 -18.91 -3.04 -13.46
CA ALA A 20 -19.13 -1.81 -14.21
C ALA A 20 -20.10 -0.84 -13.51
N GLU A 21 -20.95 -1.33 -12.59
CA GLU A 21 -21.86 -0.51 -11.77
C GLU A 21 -21.22 0.04 -10.48
N ALA A 22 -19.89 0.19 -10.46
CA ALA A 22 -19.23 1.05 -9.47
C ALA A 22 -19.55 2.53 -9.78
N SER A 23 -20.81 2.92 -9.55
CA SER A 23 -21.24 4.31 -9.59
C SER A 23 -20.34 5.12 -8.66
N TRP A 24 -19.62 6.08 -9.23
CA TRP A 24 -18.64 6.91 -8.53
C TRP A 24 -19.19 7.56 -7.23
N GLY A 25 -20.51 7.77 -7.14
CA GLY A 25 -21.18 8.30 -5.95
C GLY A 25 -21.41 7.29 -4.81
N LYS A 26 -21.74 6.03 -5.09
CA LYS A 26 -21.98 5.01 -4.05
C LYS A 26 -20.70 4.67 -3.29
N GLY A 27 -19.56 4.57 -4.00
CA GLY A 27 -18.27 4.25 -3.39
C GLY A 27 -17.82 5.26 -2.33
N LEU A 28 -18.06 6.55 -2.56
CA LEU A 28 -17.70 7.59 -1.59
C LEU A 28 -18.56 7.52 -0.32
N SER A 29 -19.86 7.24 -0.49
CA SER A 29 -20.79 7.06 0.64
C SER A 29 -20.43 5.83 1.49
N THR A 30 -19.99 4.74 0.85
CA THR A 30 -19.48 3.53 1.51
C THR A 30 -18.23 3.85 2.33
N LEU A 31 -17.26 4.56 1.76
CA LEU A 31 -16.03 4.95 2.46
C LEU A 31 -16.33 5.86 3.67
N LEU A 32 -17.23 6.84 3.51
CA LEU A 32 -17.69 7.70 4.60
C LEU A 32 -18.38 6.90 5.71
N ARG A 33 -19.17 5.89 5.36
CA ARG A 33 -19.80 4.99 6.33
C ARG A 33 -18.77 4.17 7.11
N ILE A 34 -17.74 3.64 6.44
CA ILE A 34 -16.64 2.92 7.08
C ILE A 34 -15.86 3.86 8.02
N VAL A 35 -15.54 5.08 7.58
CA VAL A 35 -14.88 6.10 8.43
C VAL A 35 -15.73 6.37 9.67
N ARG A 36 -17.04 6.60 9.50
CA ARG A 36 -17.95 6.87 10.63
C ARG A 36 -18.03 5.70 11.62
N MET A 37 -17.96 4.46 11.14
CA MET A 37 -17.90 3.27 12.01
C MET A 37 -16.60 3.24 12.82
N THR A 38 -15.45 3.52 12.19
CA THR A 38 -14.17 3.55 12.91
C THR A 38 -14.10 4.65 13.96
N LEU A 39 -14.80 5.77 13.74
CA LEU A 39 -14.90 6.88 14.70
C LEU A 39 -15.73 6.55 15.96
N ARG A 40 -16.42 5.39 16.02
CA ARG A 40 -17.10 4.92 17.24
C ARG A 40 -16.13 4.55 18.36
N HIS A 41 -14.83 4.42 18.06
CA HIS A 41 -13.77 4.20 19.05
C HIS A 41 -12.89 5.45 19.20
N PRO A 42 -13.45 6.59 19.69
CA PRO A 42 -12.81 7.90 19.59
C PRO A 42 -11.47 7.97 20.33
N TRP A 43 -11.36 7.31 21.49
CA TRP A 43 -10.12 7.26 22.27
C TRP A 43 -8.97 6.59 21.50
N GLN A 44 -9.24 5.44 20.87
CA GLN A 44 -8.20 4.71 20.14
C GLN A 44 -7.81 5.44 18.86
N VAL A 45 -8.80 5.96 18.12
CA VAL A 45 -8.54 6.78 16.93
C VAL A 45 -7.72 8.02 17.30
N ALA A 46 -8.07 8.70 18.40
CA ALA A 46 -7.31 9.85 18.87
C ALA A 46 -5.86 9.48 19.21
N ILE A 47 -5.63 8.41 19.97
CA ILE A 47 -4.26 7.94 20.26
C ILE A 47 -3.51 7.64 18.97
N THR A 48 -4.12 6.94 18.01
CA THR A 48 -3.46 6.59 16.75
C THR A 48 -3.09 7.83 15.94
N ILE A 49 -4.00 8.78 15.79
CA ILE A 49 -3.76 10.01 15.03
C ILE A 49 -2.68 10.85 15.72
N VAL A 50 -2.79 11.08 17.02
CA VAL A 50 -1.80 11.84 17.80
C VAL A 50 -0.43 11.17 17.72
N SER A 51 -0.36 9.84 17.92
CA SER A 51 0.88 9.09 17.81
C SER A 51 1.46 9.17 16.40
N THR A 52 0.62 9.19 15.36
CA THR A 52 1.06 9.36 13.95
C THR A 52 1.69 10.73 13.73
N PHE A 53 1.05 11.80 14.22
CA PHE A 53 1.59 13.16 14.13
C PHE A 53 2.92 13.28 14.87
N ILE A 54 3.02 12.73 16.09
CA ILE A 54 4.25 12.77 16.87
C ILE A 54 5.35 11.95 16.20
N ALA A 55 5.05 10.70 15.80
CA ALA A 55 6.01 9.82 15.12
C ALA A 55 6.53 10.42 13.81
N ALA A 56 5.63 10.96 12.98
CA ALA A 56 6.01 11.65 11.75
C ALA A 56 6.88 12.87 12.03
N THR A 57 6.50 13.69 13.01
CA THR A 57 7.28 14.86 13.43
C THR A 57 8.68 14.47 13.88
N LEU A 58 8.81 13.50 14.80
CA LEU A 58 10.09 12.97 15.26
C LEU A 58 10.93 12.39 14.10
N GLN A 59 10.28 11.74 13.13
CA GLN A 59 10.95 11.24 11.93
C GLN A 59 11.55 12.37 11.09
N LEU A 60 10.88 13.53 11.00
CA LEU A 60 11.37 14.74 10.32
C LEU A 60 12.48 15.46 11.09
N PHE A 61 12.55 15.28 12.42
CA PHE A 61 13.62 15.83 13.25
C PHE A 61 14.96 15.09 13.09
N ILE A 62 14.94 13.78 12.80
CA ILE A 62 16.16 12.97 12.66
C ILE A 62 17.16 13.57 11.64
N PRO A 63 16.76 13.91 10.39
CA PRO A 63 17.66 14.55 9.42
C PRO A 63 18.29 15.85 9.91
N ARG A 64 17.56 16.67 10.66
CA ARG A 64 18.06 17.95 11.21
C ARG A 64 19.10 17.72 12.31
N LEU A 65 18.86 16.74 13.18
CA LEU A 65 19.82 16.36 14.22
C LEU A 65 21.09 15.79 13.60
N LEU A 66 20.95 14.96 12.56
CA LEU A 66 22.10 14.43 11.83
C LEU A 66 22.90 15.53 11.13
N GLY A 67 22.23 16.50 10.48
CA GLY A 67 22.89 17.65 9.88
C GLY A 67 23.68 18.47 10.91
N ARG A 68 23.07 18.77 12.07
CA ARG A 68 23.75 19.47 13.17
C ARG A 68 24.94 18.68 13.72
N ALA A 69 24.83 17.35 13.83
CA ALA A 69 25.93 16.49 14.27
C ALA A 69 27.13 16.60 13.32
N ILE A 70 26.87 16.63 12.00
CA ILE A 70 27.91 16.76 10.97
C ILE A 70 28.57 18.14 11.04
N ASP A 71 27.79 19.21 11.17
CA ASP A 71 28.32 20.58 11.29
C ASP A 71 29.18 20.74 12.56
N GLN A 72 28.72 20.18 13.68
CA GLN A 72 29.49 20.16 14.93
C GLN A 72 30.78 19.35 14.79
N ALA A 73 30.72 18.17 14.16
CA ALA A 73 31.91 17.33 13.91
C ALA A 73 32.96 18.06 13.08
N GLN A 74 32.55 18.78 12.03
CA GLN A 74 33.48 19.61 11.24
C GLN A 74 34.09 20.73 12.07
N GLY A 75 33.29 21.41 12.91
CA GLY A 75 33.78 22.43 13.83
C GLY A 75 34.84 21.90 14.81
N VAL A 76 34.64 20.69 15.36
CA VAL A 76 35.60 20.02 16.26
C VAL A 76 36.92 19.73 15.55
N MET A 77 36.86 19.22 14.32
CA MET A 77 38.05 18.91 13.54
C MET A 77 38.83 20.17 13.12
N ALA A 78 38.13 21.28 12.84
CA ALA A 78 38.75 22.53 12.42
C ALA A 78 39.35 23.34 13.58
N ALA A 79 38.70 23.36 14.76
CA ALA A 79 39.13 24.15 15.91
C ALA A 79 40.10 23.41 16.87
N GLY A 80 40.39 22.14 16.60
CA GLY A 80 41.05 21.24 17.55
C GLY A 80 40.07 20.74 18.62
N ALA A 81 40.28 19.52 19.11
CA ALA A 81 39.38 18.83 20.04
C ALA A 81 39.30 19.52 21.41
N GLY A 82 38.54 20.60 21.50
CA GLY A 82 38.14 21.20 22.76
C GLY A 82 37.05 20.36 23.43
N ALA A 83 37.13 20.18 24.76
CA ALA A 83 36.16 19.41 25.54
C ALA A 83 34.69 19.85 25.31
N ALA A 84 34.46 21.14 25.01
CA ALA A 84 33.13 21.67 24.69
C ALA A 84 32.56 21.12 23.37
N ALA A 85 33.42 20.86 22.39
CA ALA A 85 33.05 20.38 21.07
C ALA A 85 32.73 18.87 21.11
N GLU A 86 33.49 18.11 21.91
CA GLU A 86 33.21 16.71 22.21
C GLU A 86 31.90 16.55 23.02
N GLN A 87 31.66 17.44 23.98
CA GLN A 87 30.41 17.44 24.75
C GLN A 87 29.18 17.78 23.88
N ALA A 88 29.32 18.69 22.90
CA ALA A 88 28.26 18.99 21.94
C ALA A 88 27.90 17.77 21.08
N LEU A 89 28.89 17.00 20.63
CA LEU A 89 28.68 15.74 19.90
C LEU A 89 27.96 14.70 20.74
N TRP A 90 28.38 14.49 21.99
CA TRP A 90 27.71 13.59 22.92
C TRP A 90 26.25 13.99 23.17
N ASN A 91 25.98 15.29 23.36
CA ASN A 91 24.63 15.79 23.52
C ASN A 91 23.77 15.55 22.27
N THR A 92 24.32 15.77 21.07
CA THR A 92 23.60 15.52 19.82
C THR A 92 23.35 14.02 19.60
N ALA A 93 24.32 13.16 19.91
CA ALA A 93 24.18 11.72 19.85
C ALA A 93 23.12 11.20 20.83
N LEU A 94 23.13 11.67 22.07
CA LEU A 94 22.13 11.32 23.09
C LEU A 94 20.73 11.80 22.67
N THR A 95 20.63 13.03 22.16
CA THR A 95 19.36 13.59 21.67
C THR A 95 18.83 12.77 20.50
N LEU A 96 19.70 12.38 19.55
CA LEU A 96 19.32 11.55 18.42
C LEU A 96 18.85 10.15 18.87
N LEU A 97 19.51 9.55 19.86
CA LEU A 97 19.12 8.28 20.45
C LEU A 97 17.74 8.37 21.10
N VAL A 98 17.53 9.37 21.96
CA VAL A 98 16.25 9.61 22.65
C VAL A 98 15.13 9.85 21.64
N VAL A 99 15.34 10.71 20.63
CA VAL A 99 14.37 10.98 19.57
C VAL A 99 14.06 9.72 18.76
N SER A 100 15.06 8.88 18.49
CA SER A 100 14.88 7.63 17.75
C SER A 100 14.08 6.60 18.54
N ILE A 101 14.32 6.48 19.85
CA ILE A 101 13.55 5.62 20.76
C ILE A 101 12.11 6.11 20.86
N LEU A 102 11.91 7.41 21.10
CA LEU A 102 10.58 8.01 21.16
C LEU A 102 9.82 7.79 19.85
N ARG A 103 10.47 8.02 18.70
CA ARG A 103 9.87 7.74 17.39
C ARG A 103 9.44 6.27 17.29
N GLY A 104 10.28 5.34 17.73
CA GLY A 104 9.97 3.90 17.75
C GLY A 104 8.74 3.59 18.60
N LEU A 105 8.67 4.14 19.83
CA LEU A 105 7.54 3.97 20.74
C LEU A 105 6.23 4.52 20.15
N PHE A 106 6.26 5.74 19.59
CA PHE A 106 5.07 6.32 18.95
C PHE A 106 4.67 5.59 17.66
N THR A 107 5.64 5.09 16.89
CA THR A 107 5.35 4.25 15.71
C THR A 107 4.71 2.92 16.11
N MET A 108 5.18 2.32 17.20
CA MET A 108 4.59 1.11 17.78
C MET A 108 3.16 1.37 18.27
N ALA A 109 2.94 2.46 19.02
CA ALA A 109 1.62 2.86 19.47
C ALA A 109 0.68 3.12 18.28
N GLN A 110 1.14 3.88 17.28
CA GLN A 110 0.41 4.11 16.03
C GLN A 110 -0.01 2.79 15.37
N ASN A 111 0.92 1.85 15.16
CA ASN A 111 0.62 0.59 14.49
C ASN A 111 -0.33 -0.29 15.31
N TYR A 112 -0.10 -0.39 16.63
CA TYR A 112 -0.91 -1.21 17.52
C TYR A 112 -2.34 -0.70 17.63
N TYR A 113 -2.53 0.57 17.98
CA TYR A 113 -3.87 1.15 18.11
C TYR A 113 -4.55 1.26 16.74
N GLY A 114 -3.78 1.48 15.67
CA GLY A 114 -4.28 1.48 14.30
C GLY A 114 -4.90 0.14 13.90
N GLU A 115 -4.20 -0.96 14.14
CA GLU A 115 -4.73 -2.31 13.91
C GLU A 115 -5.86 -2.65 14.88
N ALA A 116 -5.77 -2.22 16.14
CA ALA A 116 -6.81 -2.48 17.15
C ALA A 116 -8.17 -1.86 16.77
N VAL A 117 -8.18 -0.61 16.26
CA VAL A 117 -9.41 0.03 15.74
C VAL A 117 -9.99 -0.76 14.57
N GLY A 118 -9.13 -1.19 13.64
CA GLY A 118 -9.52 -2.06 12.53
C GLY A 118 -10.18 -3.32 13.06
N HIS A 119 -9.50 -4.09 13.91
CA HIS A 119 -10.01 -5.35 14.48
C HIS A 119 -11.32 -5.20 15.23
N ARG A 120 -11.51 -4.14 16.03
CA ARG A 120 -12.78 -3.89 16.74
C ARG A 120 -13.92 -3.57 15.78
N THR A 121 -13.67 -2.70 14.80
CA THR A 121 -14.66 -2.40 13.75
C THR A 121 -15.03 -3.66 12.98
N GLY A 122 -14.04 -4.50 12.66
CA GLY A 122 -14.25 -5.79 12.00
C GLY A 122 -15.05 -6.78 12.85
N TYR A 123 -14.82 -6.79 14.17
CA TYR A 123 -15.61 -7.62 15.10
C TYR A 123 -17.08 -7.21 15.12
N GLU A 124 -17.37 -5.90 15.26
CA GLU A 124 -18.73 -5.37 15.23
C GLU A 124 -19.43 -5.68 13.89
N LEU A 125 -18.72 -5.47 12.78
CA LEU A 125 -19.23 -5.80 11.45
C LEU A 125 -19.53 -7.28 11.30
N ARG A 126 -18.69 -8.17 11.84
CA ARG A 126 -18.88 -9.61 11.74
C ARG A 126 -20.09 -10.06 12.53
N LEU A 127 -20.29 -9.50 13.72
CA LEU A 127 -21.46 -9.79 14.54
C LEU A 127 -22.75 -9.29 13.87
N ALA A 128 -22.75 -8.05 13.37
CA ALA A 128 -23.90 -7.48 12.65
C ALA A 128 -24.22 -8.24 11.36
N PHE A 129 -23.19 -8.67 10.61
CA PHE A 129 -23.33 -9.49 9.41
C PHE A 129 -23.96 -10.85 9.75
N TYR A 130 -23.47 -11.52 10.79
CA TYR A 130 -23.99 -12.81 11.23
C TYR A 130 -25.45 -12.72 11.69
N GLU A 131 -25.78 -11.72 12.52
CA GLU A 131 -27.15 -11.47 12.96
C GLU A 131 -28.08 -11.16 11.78
N LYS A 132 -27.62 -10.38 10.80
CA LYS A 132 -28.41 -10.07 9.61
C LYS A 132 -28.70 -11.31 8.78
N ILE A 133 -27.71 -12.18 8.55
CA ILE A 133 -27.89 -13.44 7.82
C ILE A 133 -28.93 -14.33 8.48
N GLN A 134 -28.93 -14.44 9.81
CA GLN A 134 -29.90 -15.27 10.52
C GLN A 134 -31.34 -14.75 10.45
N ARG A 135 -31.54 -13.45 10.22
CA ARG A 135 -32.86 -12.80 10.15
C ARG A 135 -33.41 -12.69 8.73
N LEU A 136 -32.64 -13.07 7.70
CA LEU A 136 -33.09 -13.03 6.31
C LEU A 136 -34.08 -14.16 6.02
N SER A 137 -34.98 -13.91 5.08
CA SER A 137 -36.00 -14.89 4.68
C SER A 137 -35.37 -16.10 4.00
N PHE A 138 -35.99 -17.28 4.10
CA PHE A 138 -35.59 -18.47 3.34
C PHE A 138 -35.46 -18.19 1.83
N ALA A 139 -36.34 -17.39 1.25
CA ALA A 139 -36.26 -16.99 -0.17
C ALA A 139 -34.97 -16.24 -0.56
N TYR A 140 -34.29 -15.60 0.40
CA TYR A 140 -32.97 -15.01 0.17
C TYR A 140 -31.90 -16.10 0.14
N HIS A 141 -31.96 -17.04 1.09
CA HIS A 141 -31.04 -18.18 1.16
C HIS A 141 -31.17 -19.13 -0.05
N ASP A 142 -32.35 -19.24 -0.64
CA ASP A 142 -32.56 -20.02 -1.86
C ASP A 142 -31.91 -19.39 -3.10
N ARG A 143 -31.64 -18.07 -3.07
CA ARG A 143 -31.08 -17.31 -4.20
C ARG A 143 -29.57 -17.09 -4.11
N VAL A 144 -29.00 -17.12 -2.91
CA VAL A 144 -27.60 -16.76 -2.66
C VAL A 144 -26.80 -18.00 -2.27
N HIS A 145 -25.66 -18.22 -2.95
CA HIS A 145 -24.80 -19.36 -2.65
C HIS A 145 -24.07 -19.18 -1.32
N THR A 146 -23.95 -20.24 -0.53
CA THR A 146 -23.22 -20.24 0.76
C THR A 146 -21.77 -19.76 0.61
N GLY A 147 -21.12 -20.09 -0.51
CA GLY A 147 -19.75 -19.64 -0.80
C GLY A 147 -19.61 -18.12 -0.93
N ASP A 148 -20.63 -17.44 -1.47
CA ASP A 148 -20.65 -15.99 -1.59
C ASP A 148 -20.80 -15.33 -0.22
N LEU A 149 -21.63 -15.90 0.65
CA LEU A 149 -21.77 -15.44 2.04
C LEU A 149 -20.49 -15.61 2.86
N ILE A 150 -19.79 -16.74 2.68
CA ILE A 150 -18.48 -16.98 3.31
C ILE A 150 -17.45 -15.95 2.81
N THR A 151 -17.45 -15.68 1.50
CA THR A 151 -16.57 -14.67 0.89
C THR A 151 -16.85 -13.28 1.45
N LEU A 152 -18.13 -12.89 1.58
CA LEU A 152 -18.52 -11.62 2.19
C LEU A 152 -18.05 -11.50 3.66
N GLY A 153 -18.31 -12.53 4.46
CA GLY A 153 -18.02 -12.55 5.89
C GLY A 153 -16.55 -12.64 6.26
N LEU A 154 -15.71 -13.10 5.32
CA LEU A 154 -14.26 -13.24 5.51
C LEU A 154 -13.47 -12.21 4.71
N LEU A 155 -13.52 -12.27 3.37
CA LEU A 155 -12.63 -11.50 2.51
C LEU A 155 -13.06 -10.03 2.38
N ASP A 156 -14.36 -9.78 2.19
CA ASP A 156 -14.85 -8.40 2.02
C ASP A 156 -14.84 -7.64 3.33
N LEU A 157 -15.23 -8.30 4.41
CA LEU A 157 -15.12 -7.74 5.75
C LEU A 157 -13.66 -7.41 6.09
N ASP A 158 -12.69 -8.28 5.77
CA ASP A 158 -11.27 -7.99 5.99
C ASP A 158 -10.78 -6.81 5.11
N GLY A 159 -11.29 -6.70 3.88
CA GLY A 159 -11.05 -5.55 3.00
C GLY A 159 -11.52 -4.22 3.61
N VAL A 160 -12.70 -4.21 4.24
CA VAL A 160 -13.24 -3.05 4.98
C VAL A 160 -12.43 -2.75 6.24
N ARG A 161 -12.09 -3.80 7.02
CA ARG A 161 -11.29 -3.72 8.24
C ARG A 161 -9.93 -3.06 8.01
N MET A 162 -9.24 -3.47 6.95
CA MET A 162 -7.88 -3.03 6.63
C MET A 162 -7.84 -1.56 6.15
N PHE A 163 -8.97 -0.98 5.75
CA PHE A 163 -9.05 0.38 5.20
C PHE A 163 -8.58 1.46 6.18
N PHE A 164 -8.85 1.28 7.48
CA PHE A 164 -8.40 2.24 8.50
C PHE A 164 -6.88 2.33 8.55
N SER A 165 -6.20 1.18 8.70
CA SER A 165 -4.74 1.08 8.82
C SER A 165 -4.02 1.44 7.51
N THR A 166 -4.47 0.89 6.38
CA THR A 166 -3.76 1.04 5.09
C THR A 166 -4.21 2.22 4.23
N GLY A 167 -5.40 2.76 4.49
CA GLY A 167 -5.95 3.92 3.81
C GLY A 167 -5.78 5.17 4.68
N ILE A 168 -6.65 5.32 5.68
CA ILE A 168 -6.81 6.55 6.47
C ILE A 168 -5.50 6.93 7.19
N LEU A 169 -4.93 6.02 7.98
CA LEU A 169 -3.69 6.30 8.72
C LEU A 169 -2.53 6.58 7.77
N ARG A 170 -2.48 5.90 6.62
CA ARG A 170 -1.45 6.13 5.62
C ARG A 170 -1.59 7.51 4.97
N VAL A 171 -2.80 7.98 4.67
CA VAL A 171 -3.04 9.35 4.19
C VAL A 171 -2.51 10.37 5.19
N VAL A 172 -2.86 10.22 6.47
CA VAL A 172 -2.41 11.15 7.51
C VAL A 172 -0.89 11.15 7.63
N LEU A 173 -0.27 9.97 7.71
CA LEU A 173 1.18 9.83 7.78
C LEU A 173 1.89 10.46 6.57
N LEU A 174 1.44 10.17 5.34
CA LEU A 174 2.04 10.71 4.13
C LEU A 174 1.80 12.20 3.97
N GLY A 175 0.60 12.69 4.33
CA GLY A 175 0.27 14.10 4.32
C GLY A 175 1.18 14.90 5.25
N VAL A 176 1.48 14.37 6.44
CA VAL A 176 2.43 14.99 7.36
C VAL A 176 3.86 14.90 6.84
N LEU A 177 4.33 13.71 6.43
CA LEU A 177 5.71 13.53 5.96
C LEU A 177 6.03 14.35 4.71
N ILE A 178 5.14 14.34 3.71
CA ILE A 178 5.34 15.08 2.46
C ILE A 178 5.02 16.56 2.67
N GLY A 179 3.92 16.91 3.35
CA GLY A 179 3.51 18.30 3.53
C GLY A 179 4.44 19.08 4.46
N VAL A 180 4.59 18.62 5.70
CA VAL A 180 5.53 19.25 6.66
C VAL A 180 6.95 19.10 6.16
N GLY A 181 7.31 17.95 5.59
CA GLY A 181 8.62 17.74 5.00
C GLY A 181 8.98 18.73 3.90
N ALA A 182 8.09 18.90 2.94
CA ALA A 182 8.25 19.86 1.86
C ALA A 182 8.38 21.28 2.41
N TYR A 183 7.54 21.66 3.37
CA TYR A 183 7.63 22.95 4.03
C TYR A 183 9.02 23.18 4.66
N LEU A 184 9.54 22.22 5.42
CA LEU A 184 10.85 22.34 6.08
C LEU A 184 12.03 22.41 5.10
N LEU A 185 11.96 21.68 3.97
CA LEU A 185 13.00 21.69 2.95
C LEU A 185 13.00 23.00 2.16
N VAL A 186 11.82 23.41 1.68
CA VAL A 186 11.65 24.64 0.90
C VAL A 186 11.94 25.89 1.74
N SER A 187 11.61 25.86 3.04
CA SER A 187 11.95 26.97 3.95
C SER A 187 13.46 27.10 4.20
N THR A 188 14.23 26.02 4.04
CA THR A 188 15.69 26.04 4.27
C THR A 188 16.42 26.53 3.02
N ASP A 189 16.11 25.94 1.86
CA ASP A 189 16.61 26.41 0.57
C ASP A 189 15.58 26.04 -0.51
N PRO A 190 14.94 27.02 -1.17
CA PRO A 190 13.88 26.74 -2.14
C PRO A 190 14.35 25.89 -3.33
N VAL A 191 15.58 26.10 -3.80
CA VAL A 191 16.13 25.41 -4.97
C VAL A 191 16.41 23.94 -4.64
N LEU A 192 17.13 23.68 -3.54
CA LEU A 192 17.40 22.32 -3.08
C LEU A 192 16.14 21.60 -2.61
N GLY A 193 15.19 22.32 -2.02
CA GLY A 193 13.87 21.82 -1.65
C GLY A 193 13.09 21.32 -2.86
N LEU A 194 13.00 22.11 -3.92
CA LEU A 194 12.31 21.70 -5.15
C LEU A 194 13.03 20.56 -5.87
N LEU A 195 14.37 20.58 -5.92
CA LEU A 195 15.15 19.49 -6.50
C LEU A 195 14.95 18.18 -5.73
N SER A 196 14.97 18.23 -4.40
CA SER A 196 14.76 17.04 -3.55
C SER A 196 13.32 16.51 -3.63
N LEU A 197 12.33 17.35 -3.90
CA LEU A 197 10.94 16.94 -4.08
C LEU A 197 10.59 16.55 -5.53
N SER A 198 11.47 16.82 -6.50
CA SER A 198 11.20 16.58 -7.93
C SER A 198 10.84 15.12 -8.27
N PHE A 199 11.40 14.15 -7.55
CA PHE A 199 11.08 12.73 -7.76
C PHE A 199 9.70 12.33 -7.22
N VAL A 200 9.15 13.08 -6.25
CA VAL A 200 7.90 12.75 -5.55
C VAL A 200 6.72 12.60 -6.52
N PRO A 201 6.38 13.60 -7.37
CA PRO A 201 5.25 13.49 -8.29
C PRO A 201 5.43 12.38 -9.32
N PHE A 202 6.64 12.21 -9.85
CA PHE A 202 6.93 11.16 -10.84
C PHE A 202 6.75 9.76 -10.24
N VAL A 203 7.31 9.53 -9.05
CA VAL A 203 7.22 8.24 -8.35
C VAL A 203 5.79 7.97 -7.88
N ALA A 204 5.06 8.98 -7.42
CA ALA A 204 3.64 8.86 -7.05
C ALA A 204 2.77 8.45 -8.25
N TRP A 205 2.95 9.11 -9.39
CA TRP A 205 2.25 8.80 -10.64
C TRP A 205 2.55 7.38 -11.12
N ARG A 206 3.84 7.04 -11.28
CA ARG A 206 4.27 5.72 -11.77
C ARG A 206 3.82 4.59 -10.84
N SER A 207 3.97 4.76 -9.52
CA SER A 207 3.50 3.79 -8.54
C SER A 207 1.99 3.52 -8.66
N SER A 208 1.19 4.59 -8.78
CA SER A 208 -0.27 4.49 -8.90
C SER A 208 -0.70 3.78 -10.18
N VAL A 209 -0.15 4.18 -11.33
CA VAL A 209 -0.48 3.57 -12.63
C VAL A 209 -0.07 2.10 -12.68
N THR A 210 1.15 1.77 -12.23
CA THR A 210 1.61 0.38 -12.21
C THR A 210 0.79 -0.49 -11.27
N GLN A 211 0.39 0.02 -10.11
CA GLN A 211 -0.43 -0.75 -9.17
C GLN A 211 -1.81 -1.09 -9.77
N LEU A 212 -2.43 -0.13 -10.46
CA LEU A 212 -3.70 -0.35 -11.16
C LEU A 212 -3.55 -1.39 -12.28
N LYS A 213 -2.48 -1.29 -13.09
CA LYS A 213 -2.19 -2.26 -14.16
C LYS A 213 -1.94 -3.66 -13.59
N LEU A 214 -1.11 -3.77 -12.55
CA LEU A 214 -0.83 -5.05 -11.89
C LEU A 214 -2.09 -5.69 -11.29
N ARG A 215 -3.01 -4.89 -10.75
CA ARG A 215 -4.31 -5.36 -10.27
C ARG A 215 -5.17 -5.92 -11.42
N SER A 216 -5.28 -5.19 -12.53
CA SER A 216 -6.05 -5.67 -13.68
C SER A 216 -5.52 -6.99 -14.20
N THR A 217 -4.21 -7.08 -14.44
CA THR A 217 -3.63 -8.32 -14.96
C THR A 217 -3.71 -9.45 -13.93
N TRP A 218 -3.74 -9.14 -12.61
CA TRP A 218 -3.91 -10.14 -11.54
C TRP A 218 -5.15 -10.99 -11.72
N LEU A 219 -6.27 -10.36 -12.07
CA LEU A 219 -7.51 -11.07 -12.37
C LEU A 219 -7.35 -12.00 -13.57
N THR A 220 -6.73 -11.53 -14.65
CA THR A 220 -6.48 -12.35 -15.85
C THR A 220 -5.58 -13.54 -15.56
N LEU A 221 -4.53 -13.37 -14.75
CA LEU A 221 -3.66 -14.48 -14.33
C LEU A 221 -4.43 -15.49 -13.48
N GLN A 222 -5.30 -15.03 -12.58
CA GLN A 222 -6.13 -15.91 -11.77
C GLN A 222 -7.08 -16.77 -12.63
N GLU A 223 -7.64 -16.22 -13.70
CA GLU A 223 -8.43 -16.98 -14.67
C GLU A 223 -7.59 -18.05 -15.38
N ARG A 224 -6.38 -17.72 -15.84
CA ARG A 224 -5.49 -18.70 -16.48
C ARG A 224 -5.06 -19.81 -15.53
N LEU A 225 -4.77 -19.47 -14.28
CA LEU A 225 -4.50 -20.47 -13.23
C LEU A 225 -5.72 -21.34 -12.97
N SER A 226 -6.93 -20.77 -12.99
CA SER A 226 -8.17 -21.54 -12.81
C SER A 226 -8.40 -22.54 -13.95
N VAL A 227 -8.07 -22.17 -15.19
CA VAL A 227 -8.10 -23.08 -16.35
C VAL A 227 -7.05 -24.19 -16.18
N LEU A 228 -5.83 -23.83 -15.78
CA LEU A 228 -4.75 -24.80 -15.55
C LEU A 228 -5.13 -25.83 -14.47
N SER A 229 -5.68 -25.37 -13.34
CA SER A 229 -6.18 -26.24 -12.27
C SER A 229 -7.32 -27.14 -12.74
N ARG A 230 -8.25 -26.62 -13.55
CA ARG A 230 -9.34 -27.42 -14.10
C ARG A 230 -8.84 -28.56 -14.99
N VAL A 231 -7.86 -28.29 -15.86
CA VAL A 231 -7.25 -29.34 -16.71
C VAL A 231 -6.58 -30.42 -15.85
N MET A 232 -5.90 -30.00 -14.77
CA MET A 232 -5.31 -30.94 -13.82
C MET A 232 -6.37 -31.79 -13.11
N ASP A 233 -7.45 -31.18 -12.61
CA ASP A 233 -8.53 -31.87 -11.90
C ASP A 233 -9.27 -32.86 -12.81
N GLU A 234 -9.57 -32.46 -14.06
CA GLU A 234 -10.17 -33.33 -15.09
C GLU A 234 -9.27 -34.55 -15.37
N ASN A 235 -7.96 -34.34 -15.48
CA ASN A 235 -6.99 -35.40 -15.78
C ASN A 235 -6.80 -36.37 -14.61
N LEU A 236 -6.76 -35.87 -13.38
CA LEU A 236 -6.61 -36.71 -12.20
C LEU A 236 -7.90 -37.46 -11.86
N GLY A 237 -9.05 -36.78 -11.94
CA GLY A 237 -10.37 -37.40 -11.75
C GLY A 237 -10.70 -38.42 -12.85
N GLY A 238 -10.31 -38.12 -14.10
CA GLY A 238 -10.52 -38.94 -15.27
C GLY A 238 -9.38 -39.92 -15.60
N ILE A 239 -8.42 -40.15 -14.69
CA ILE A 239 -7.18 -40.86 -15.01
C ILE A 239 -7.39 -42.25 -15.62
N ARG A 240 -8.49 -42.94 -15.26
CA ARG A 240 -8.85 -44.24 -15.85
C ARG A 240 -9.23 -44.12 -17.32
N VAL A 241 -9.95 -43.07 -17.71
CA VAL A 241 -10.34 -42.79 -19.11
C VAL A 241 -9.10 -42.42 -19.92
N VAL A 242 -8.24 -41.55 -19.39
CA VAL A 242 -6.99 -41.16 -20.06
C VAL A 242 -6.10 -42.38 -20.34
N ARG A 243 -6.01 -43.32 -19.39
CA ARG A 243 -5.27 -44.58 -19.57
C ARG A 243 -5.96 -45.53 -20.55
N ALA A 244 -7.29 -45.65 -20.49
CA ALA A 244 -8.06 -46.52 -21.39
C ALA A 244 -7.90 -46.14 -22.87
N PHE A 245 -7.76 -44.84 -23.16
CA PHE A 245 -7.54 -44.32 -24.52
C PHE A 245 -6.07 -44.06 -24.86
N ALA A 246 -5.12 -44.41 -23.99
CA ALA A 246 -3.69 -44.10 -24.14
C ALA A 246 -3.41 -42.62 -24.50
N ALA A 247 -4.22 -41.70 -23.95
CA ALA A 247 -4.24 -40.28 -24.30
C ALA A 247 -3.31 -39.41 -23.43
N GLN A 248 -2.36 -40.00 -22.68
CA GLN A 248 -1.52 -39.28 -21.73
C GLN A 248 -0.75 -38.13 -22.38
N ARG A 249 -0.17 -38.36 -23.56
CA ARG A 249 0.59 -37.32 -24.28
C ARG A 249 -0.30 -36.16 -24.73
N HIS A 250 -1.53 -36.47 -25.18
CA HIS A 250 -2.49 -35.44 -25.58
C HIS A 250 -2.89 -34.54 -24.39
N GLU A 251 -3.17 -35.15 -23.24
CA GLU A 251 -3.54 -34.40 -22.03
C GLU A 251 -2.37 -33.60 -21.45
N LEU A 252 -1.14 -34.11 -21.54
CA LEU A 252 0.08 -33.37 -21.20
C LEU A 252 0.26 -32.15 -22.12
N GLU A 253 0.07 -32.29 -23.43
CA GLU A 253 0.14 -31.16 -24.37
C GLU A 253 -0.94 -30.10 -24.09
N LYS A 254 -2.17 -30.53 -23.74
CA LYS A 254 -3.25 -29.64 -23.31
C LYS A 254 -2.87 -28.86 -22.05
N PHE A 255 -2.30 -29.54 -21.06
CA PHE A 255 -1.77 -28.91 -19.84
C PHE A 255 -0.62 -27.93 -20.16
N ASP A 256 0.32 -28.32 -21.03
CA ASP A 256 1.45 -27.47 -21.41
C ASP A 256 1.05 -26.20 -22.15
N ARG A 257 -0.04 -26.23 -22.92
CA ARG A 257 -0.63 -25.01 -23.52
C ARG A 257 -1.17 -24.08 -22.45
N ALA A 258 -2.02 -24.58 -21.53
CA ALA A 258 -2.57 -23.78 -20.44
C ALA A 258 -1.47 -23.22 -19.51
N LYS A 259 -0.41 -24.01 -19.27
CA LYS A 259 0.76 -23.61 -18.50
C LYS A 259 1.51 -22.45 -19.17
N ARG A 260 1.74 -22.51 -20.49
CA ARG A 260 2.44 -21.46 -21.25
C ARG A 260 1.68 -20.14 -21.19
N ASP A 261 0.36 -20.15 -21.42
CA ASP A 261 -0.47 -18.94 -21.31
C ASP A 261 -0.36 -18.28 -19.93
N ALA A 262 -0.38 -19.09 -18.86
CA ALA A 262 -0.24 -18.59 -17.49
C ALA A 262 1.18 -18.05 -17.22
N LEU A 263 2.20 -18.74 -17.73
CA LEU A 263 3.61 -18.36 -17.57
C LEU A 263 3.93 -17.05 -18.30
N ASP A 264 3.45 -16.88 -19.53
CA ASP A 264 3.69 -15.67 -20.33
C ASP A 264 3.09 -14.43 -19.66
N LEU A 265 1.86 -14.56 -19.13
CA LEU A 265 1.26 -13.50 -18.32
C LEU A 265 2.04 -13.27 -17.02
N ALA A 266 2.50 -14.31 -16.34
CA ALA A 266 3.29 -14.15 -15.12
C ALA A 266 4.62 -13.42 -15.40
N ASN A 267 5.30 -13.76 -16.50
CA ASN A 267 6.53 -13.08 -16.93
C ASN A 267 6.29 -11.61 -17.27
N GLN A 268 5.22 -11.31 -18.04
CA GLN A 268 4.86 -9.93 -18.35
C GLN A 268 4.63 -9.08 -17.07
N ARG A 269 4.10 -9.68 -16.00
CA ARG A 269 3.91 -9.00 -14.70
C ARG A 269 5.23 -8.69 -14.02
N VAL A 270 6.17 -9.62 -14.09
CA VAL A 270 7.52 -9.42 -13.57
C VAL A 270 8.19 -8.28 -14.33
N ASP A 271 8.10 -8.26 -15.66
CA ASP A 271 8.67 -7.19 -16.48
C ASP A 271 8.08 -5.82 -16.13
N ILE A 272 6.75 -5.73 -16.00
CA ILE A 272 6.07 -4.50 -15.57
C ILE A 272 6.57 -4.04 -14.20
N ARG A 273 6.72 -4.97 -13.24
CA ARG A 273 7.16 -4.64 -11.87
C ARG A 273 8.62 -4.22 -11.82
N VAL A 274 9.49 -4.92 -12.53
CA VAL A 274 10.93 -4.62 -12.61
C VAL A 274 11.13 -3.27 -13.31
N ALA A 275 10.53 -3.06 -14.47
CA ALA A 275 10.62 -1.79 -15.20
C ALA A 275 10.12 -0.61 -14.36
N ASN A 276 9.03 -0.79 -13.60
CA ASN A 276 8.54 0.26 -12.71
C ASN A 276 9.50 0.53 -11.54
N THR A 277 9.99 -0.52 -10.89
CA THR A 277 10.92 -0.40 -9.75
C THR A 277 12.22 0.28 -10.18
N SER A 278 12.76 -0.10 -11.35
CA SER A 278 13.96 0.51 -11.93
C SER A 278 13.73 1.97 -12.29
N ALA A 279 12.61 2.31 -12.94
CA ALA A 279 12.28 3.70 -13.28
C ALA A 279 12.13 4.59 -12.04
N MET A 280 11.46 4.11 -10.99
CA MET A 280 11.33 4.82 -9.72
C MET A 280 12.67 5.00 -9.02
N ASN A 281 13.54 3.98 -9.05
CA ASN A 281 14.87 4.06 -8.45
C ASN A 281 15.78 5.02 -9.22
N PHE A 282 15.73 4.98 -10.55
CA PHE A 282 16.47 5.90 -11.41
C PHE A 282 16.06 7.35 -11.16
N SER A 283 14.76 7.65 -11.12
CA SER A 283 14.27 9.01 -10.81
C SER A 283 14.73 9.50 -9.43
N PHE A 284 14.70 8.63 -8.42
CA PHE A 284 15.21 8.94 -7.08
C PHE A 284 16.72 9.23 -7.09
N LEU A 285 17.52 8.37 -7.72
CA LEU A 285 18.98 8.53 -7.79
C LEU A 285 19.37 9.76 -8.63
N ALA A 286 18.65 10.04 -9.71
CA ALA A 286 18.85 11.24 -10.52
C ALA A 286 18.56 12.51 -9.71
N ALA A 287 17.44 12.56 -8.98
CA ALA A 287 17.14 13.69 -8.09
C ALA A 287 18.18 13.83 -6.97
N MET A 288 18.60 12.72 -6.36
CA MET A 288 19.65 12.71 -5.33
C MET A 288 20.98 13.23 -5.89
N GLY A 289 21.35 12.81 -7.12
CA GLY A 289 22.53 13.28 -7.82
C GLY A 289 22.48 14.77 -8.14
N LEU A 290 21.33 15.29 -8.56
CA LEU A 290 21.13 16.74 -8.76
C LEU A 290 21.27 17.52 -7.46
N VAL A 291 20.67 17.04 -6.37
CA VAL A 291 20.81 17.66 -5.04
C VAL A 291 22.26 17.64 -4.58
N LEU A 292 22.99 16.54 -4.81
CA LEU A 292 24.40 16.46 -4.47
C LEU A 292 25.25 17.40 -5.33
N TRP A 293 24.95 17.52 -6.63
CA TRP A 293 25.66 18.41 -7.55
C TRP A 293 25.46 19.89 -7.20
N PHE A 294 24.21 20.35 -7.19
CA PHE A 294 23.88 21.75 -6.88
C PHE A 294 24.15 22.08 -5.41
N GLY A 295 23.86 21.16 -4.50
CA GLY A 295 24.13 21.31 -3.08
C GLY A 295 25.63 21.36 -2.78
N GLY A 296 26.43 20.52 -3.45
CA GLY A 296 27.88 20.55 -3.36
C GLY A 296 28.45 21.89 -3.83
N GLN A 297 27.97 22.44 -4.95
CA GLN A 297 28.36 23.78 -5.40
C GLN A 297 28.01 24.87 -4.37
N LYS A 298 26.82 24.80 -3.75
CA LYS A 298 26.40 25.73 -2.70
C LYS A 298 27.23 25.62 -1.42
N VAL A 299 27.65 24.41 -1.05
CA VAL A 299 28.57 24.16 0.06
C VAL A 299 29.92 24.81 -0.22
N ILE A 300 30.48 24.60 -1.43
CA ILE A 300 31.77 25.18 -1.83
C ILE A 300 31.69 26.71 -1.85
N ALA A 301 30.55 27.27 -2.29
CA ALA A 301 30.28 28.71 -2.26
C ALA A 301 29.98 29.27 -0.85
N GLY A 302 29.94 28.43 0.19
CA GLY A 302 29.66 28.85 1.57
C GLY A 302 28.22 29.28 1.83
N GLN A 303 27.28 29.00 0.93
CA GLN A 303 25.87 29.37 1.06
C GLN A 303 25.11 28.45 2.02
N ILE A 304 25.53 27.18 2.12
CA ILE A 304 24.95 26.16 3.01
C ILE A 304 26.06 25.37 3.69
N SER A 305 25.76 24.80 4.86
CA SER A 305 26.67 23.88 5.54
C SER A 305 26.65 22.46 4.96
N VAL A 306 27.69 21.67 5.21
CA VAL A 306 27.73 20.24 4.82
C VAL A 306 26.62 19.47 5.54
N GLY A 307 26.34 19.81 6.80
CA GLY A 307 25.22 19.25 7.56
C GLY A 307 23.86 19.56 6.96
N THR A 308 23.68 20.76 6.41
CA THR A 308 22.46 21.12 5.67
C THR A 308 22.29 20.20 4.45
N LEU A 309 23.34 20.01 3.64
CA LEU A 309 23.30 19.09 2.51
C LEU A 309 22.97 17.65 2.95
N ALA A 310 23.62 17.15 4.00
CA ALA A 310 23.36 15.83 4.55
C ALA A 310 21.91 15.67 5.07
N GLN A 311 21.34 16.73 5.66
CA GLN A 311 19.93 16.78 6.03
C GLN A 311 19.04 16.56 4.81
N PHE A 312 19.27 17.26 3.69
CA PHE A 312 18.49 17.07 2.45
C PHE A 312 18.59 15.62 1.93
N LEU A 313 19.79 15.04 1.84
CA LEU A 313 19.99 13.68 1.32
C LEU A 313 19.33 12.61 2.23
N THR A 314 19.44 12.79 3.55
CA THR A 314 18.80 11.90 4.52
C THR A 314 17.28 11.99 4.43
N PHE A 315 16.76 13.20 4.27
CA PHE A 315 15.34 13.46 4.10
C PHE A 315 14.78 12.77 2.85
N MET A 316 15.49 12.85 1.73
CA MET A 316 15.12 12.15 0.50
C MET A 316 15.03 10.63 0.71
N THR A 317 16.00 10.05 1.42
CA THR A 317 15.99 8.61 1.75
C THR A 317 14.76 8.22 2.60
N ILE A 318 14.40 9.06 3.58
CA ILE A 318 13.20 8.85 4.39
C ILE A 318 11.93 8.92 3.55
N LEU A 319 11.83 9.86 2.60
CA LEU A 319 10.67 10.01 1.72
C LEU A 319 10.56 8.91 0.67
N GLN A 320 11.66 8.21 0.34
CA GLN A 320 11.68 7.23 -0.73
C GLN A 320 10.56 6.19 -0.58
N MET A 321 10.50 5.48 0.55
CA MET A 321 9.50 4.43 0.82
C MET A 321 8.05 4.95 0.96
N PRO A 322 7.78 6.01 1.76
CA PRO A 322 6.48 6.69 1.83
C PRO A 322 5.85 6.98 0.47
N VAL A 323 6.62 7.57 -0.45
CA VAL A 323 6.11 7.93 -1.78
C VAL A 323 5.76 6.70 -2.60
N ARG A 324 6.53 5.60 -2.48
CA ARG A 324 6.19 4.33 -3.17
C ARG A 324 4.84 3.76 -2.71
N GLN A 325 4.48 3.96 -1.44
CA GLN A 325 3.25 3.42 -0.87
C GLN A 325 1.98 4.16 -1.32
N LEU A 326 2.10 5.33 -1.95
CA LEU A 326 0.94 6.02 -2.55
C LEU A 326 0.17 5.11 -3.52
N GLY A 327 0.88 4.33 -4.33
CA GLY A 327 0.23 3.36 -5.23
C GLY A 327 -0.53 2.26 -4.48
N LEU A 328 0.02 1.77 -3.36
CA LEU A 328 -0.67 0.77 -2.51
C LEU A 328 -1.96 1.32 -1.90
N MET A 329 -1.98 2.62 -1.58
CA MET A 329 -3.17 3.27 -1.03
C MET A 329 -4.30 3.31 -2.04
N VAL A 330 -4.03 3.64 -3.31
CA VAL A 330 -5.06 3.61 -4.37
C VAL A 330 -5.76 2.25 -4.41
N ASN A 331 -4.99 1.16 -4.28
CA ASN A 331 -5.56 -0.18 -4.20
C ASN A 331 -6.39 -0.40 -2.93
N SER A 332 -5.95 0.12 -1.78
CA SER A 332 -6.71 0.03 -0.52
C SER A 332 -8.05 0.77 -0.61
N PHE A 333 -8.08 2.00 -1.12
CA PHE A 333 -9.30 2.77 -1.34
C PHE A 333 -10.27 2.04 -2.28
N ALA A 334 -9.77 1.54 -3.40
CA ALA A 334 -10.60 0.84 -4.38
C ALA A 334 -11.14 -0.48 -3.81
N ARG A 335 -10.33 -1.24 -3.07
CA ARG A 335 -10.76 -2.48 -2.40
C ARG A 335 -11.81 -2.21 -1.33
N ALA A 336 -11.58 -1.22 -0.46
CA ALA A 336 -12.51 -0.86 0.61
C ALA A 336 -13.86 -0.39 0.05
N SER A 337 -13.86 0.36 -1.05
CA SER A 337 -15.06 0.79 -1.75
C SER A 337 -15.86 -0.39 -2.32
N THR A 338 -15.20 -1.29 -3.06
CA THR A 338 -15.89 -2.47 -3.65
C THR A 338 -16.39 -3.45 -2.59
N CYS A 339 -15.53 -3.83 -1.64
CA CYS A 339 -15.89 -4.76 -0.56
C CYS A 339 -16.98 -4.16 0.36
N GLY A 340 -16.86 -2.88 0.71
CA GLY A 340 -17.84 -2.22 1.55
C GLY A 340 -19.21 -2.08 0.87
N THR A 341 -19.25 -1.86 -0.45
CA THR A 341 -20.52 -1.77 -1.18
C THR A 341 -21.24 -3.11 -1.15
N ARG A 342 -20.53 -4.22 -1.43
CA ARG A 342 -21.12 -5.57 -1.34
C ARG A 342 -21.55 -5.94 0.08
N LEU A 343 -20.81 -5.53 1.10
CA LEU A 343 -21.13 -5.85 2.49
C LEU A 343 -22.35 -5.07 3.02
N PHE A 344 -22.62 -3.88 2.49
CA PHE A 344 -23.70 -3.01 2.95
C PHE A 344 -24.99 -3.11 2.14
N GLU A 345 -24.97 -3.76 0.97
CA GLU A 345 -26.15 -4.19 0.22
C GLU A 345 -26.92 -5.31 0.95
#